data_AF-A0A7R9B5J6-F1
#
_entry.id   AF-A0A7R9B5J6-F1
#
_cell.length_a   1.000
_cell.length_b   1.000
_cell.length_c   1.000
_cell.angle_alpha   90.00
_cell.angle_beta   90.00
_cell.angle_gamma   90.00
#
_symmetry.space_group_name_H-M   'P 1'
#
loop_
_entity.id
_entity.type
_entity.pdbx_description
1 polymer ?
#
loop_
_entity_poly.entity_id
_entity_poly.type
_entity_poly.pdbx_seq_one_letter_code
_entity_poly.pdbx_strand_id
1 'polypeptide(L)'
;MFFVARHFLTRALLASENFVQAQQVLRDAGCGSGDGASINMTFLNQEGDRLFHNAEVGPASGGAKESPLNILTASPHEHMFHANKYLRLQVPQHDGNIVSSSDRRQAAFMRLPEPRSIQDMEIILGDQSDKEFSIFRESGDNDYVKTVAVDPLSVLILWVEASLKQELHILDSSV
;
A
#
# COMPACT_ATOMS: atom_id res chain seq x y z
N MET A 1 -0.97 5.26 -20.20
CA MET A 1 -2.28 5.84 -19.78
C MET A 1 -2.12 6.24 -18.32
N PHE A 2 -1.96 7.53 -18.04
CA PHE A 2 -1.48 8.05 -16.76
C PHE A 2 -2.59 8.11 -15.66
N PHE A 3 -2.37 7.41 -14.55
CA PHE A 3 -2.58 7.68 -13.11
C PHE A 3 -3.52 8.80 -12.57
N VAL A 4 -4.56 9.20 -13.31
CA VAL A 4 -5.48 10.27 -12.84
C VAL A 4 -6.40 9.81 -11.69
N ALA A 5 -6.79 8.53 -11.61
CA ALA A 5 -7.75 8.05 -10.60
C ALA A 5 -7.20 7.97 -9.16
N ARG A 6 -5.91 7.64 -8.97
CA ARG A 6 -5.33 7.44 -7.62
C ARG A 6 -5.26 8.73 -6.81
N HIS A 7 -4.92 9.85 -7.46
CA HIS A 7 -4.84 11.16 -6.81
C HIS A 7 -6.22 11.67 -6.37
N PHE A 8 -7.27 11.41 -7.15
CA PHE A 8 -8.63 11.72 -6.76
C PHE A 8 -9.09 10.88 -5.56
N LEU A 9 -8.77 9.58 -5.55
CA LEU A 9 -9.05 8.72 -4.40
C LEU A 9 -8.33 9.23 -3.14
N THR A 10 -7.03 9.52 -3.22
CA THR A 10 -6.26 10.08 -2.09
C THR A 10 -6.87 11.39 -1.60
N ARG A 11 -7.24 12.31 -2.50
CA ARG A 11 -7.87 13.58 -2.12
C ARG A 11 -9.22 13.37 -1.46
N ALA A 12 -10.05 12.46 -1.96
CA ALA A 12 -11.34 12.15 -1.37
C ALA A 12 -11.21 11.51 0.02
N LEU A 13 -10.21 10.66 0.22
CA LEU A 13 -9.89 10.08 1.53
C LEU A 13 -9.41 11.13 2.53
N LEU A 14 -8.53 12.05 2.09
CA LEU A 14 -8.08 13.17 2.94
C LEU A 14 -9.22 14.15 3.30
N ALA A 15 -10.27 14.21 2.48
CA ALA A 15 -11.47 15.01 2.76
C ALA A 15 -12.53 14.26 3.59
N SER A 16 -12.34 12.96 3.85
CA SER A 16 -13.30 12.17 4.61
C SER A 16 -13.18 12.47 6.10
N GLU A 17 -14.29 12.84 6.73
CA GLU A 17 -14.32 13.28 8.13
C GLU A 17 -14.41 12.11 9.12
N ASN A 18 -14.84 10.94 8.64
CA ASN A 18 -15.03 9.76 9.47
C ASN A 18 -14.89 8.47 8.65
N PHE A 19 -14.87 7.35 9.38
CA PHE A 19 -14.66 6.02 8.83
C PHE A 19 -15.74 5.61 7.82
N VAL A 20 -17.00 6.00 8.04
CA VAL A 20 -18.11 5.67 7.13
C VAL A 20 -17.92 6.38 5.78
N GLN A 21 -17.58 7.66 5.79
CA GLN A 21 -17.32 8.41 4.55
C GLN A 21 -16.14 7.81 3.79
N ALA A 22 -15.05 7.47 4.48
CA ALA A 22 -13.91 6.83 3.84
C ALA A 22 -14.26 5.48 3.22
N GLN A 23 -15.07 4.65 3.89
CA GLN A 23 -15.56 3.40 3.31
C GLN A 23 -16.36 3.63 2.01
N GLN A 24 -17.19 4.67 1.95
CA GLN A 24 -17.93 5.03 0.74
C GLN A 24 -16.98 5.44 -0.39
N VAL A 25 -15.97 6.24 -0.08
CA VAL A 25 -14.91 6.64 -1.03
C VAL A 25 -14.16 5.42 -1.56
N LEU A 26 -13.78 4.48 -0.70
CA LEU A 26 -13.05 3.27 -1.09
C LEU A 26 -13.88 2.30 -1.95
N ARG A 27 -15.20 2.28 -1.77
CA ARG A 27 -16.11 1.48 -2.62
C ARG A 27 -16.27 2.06 -4.02
N ASP A 28 -16.09 3.38 -4.16
CA ASP A 28 -16.27 4.13 -5.40
C ASP A 28 -17.61 3.78 -6.11
N ALA A 29 -18.71 3.99 -5.40
CA ALA A 29 -20.02 3.52 -5.84
C ALA A 29 -20.42 4.08 -7.21
N GLY A 30 -20.79 3.17 -8.12
CA GLY A 30 -21.12 3.45 -9.51
C GLY A 30 -20.09 2.91 -10.51
N CYS A 31 -18.82 2.76 -10.09
CA CYS A 31 -17.74 2.30 -10.96
C CYS A 31 -16.86 1.24 -10.27
N GLY A 32 -16.41 1.51 -9.05
CA GLY A 32 -15.35 0.75 -8.39
C GLY A 32 -13.96 1.08 -8.94
N SER A 33 -12.94 0.62 -8.22
CA SER A 33 -11.55 0.75 -8.63
C SER A 33 -11.20 -0.16 -9.81
N GLY A 34 -10.28 0.30 -10.65
CA GLY A 34 -9.72 -0.50 -11.74
C GLY A 34 -8.56 -1.41 -11.32
N ASP A 35 -7.97 -1.16 -10.14
CA ASP A 35 -6.84 -1.90 -9.60
C ASP A 35 -6.98 -2.07 -8.08
N GLY A 36 -6.23 -3.01 -7.54
CA GLY A 36 -6.12 -3.31 -6.14
C GLY A 36 -5.30 -2.29 -5.35
N ALA A 37 -5.69 -2.06 -4.10
CA ALA A 37 -4.90 -1.27 -3.17
C ALA A 37 -5.06 -1.75 -1.72
N SER A 38 -4.03 -1.50 -0.92
CA SER A 38 -4.08 -1.61 0.53
C SER A 38 -3.83 -0.21 1.10
N ILE A 39 -4.78 0.29 1.90
CA ILE A 39 -4.76 1.67 2.39
C ILE A 39 -4.80 1.64 3.92
N ASN A 40 -3.77 2.22 4.52
CA ASN A 40 -3.73 2.47 5.96
C ASN A 40 -4.35 3.83 6.26
N MET A 41 -5.16 3.91 7.31
CA MET A 41 -5.85 5.14 7.69
C MET A 41 -6.14 5.19 9.19
N THR A 42 -6.12 6.40 9.74
CA THR A 42 -6.53 6.71 11.11
C THR A 42 -7.18 8.09 11.12
N PHE A 43 -8.14 8.31 12.01
CA PHE A 43 -8.79 9.62 12.15
C PHE A 43 -8.20 10.36 13.33
N LEU A 44 -7.76 11.60 13.07
CA LEU A 44 -7.16 12.42 14.13
C LEU A 44 -8.22 12.97 15.09
N ASN A 45 -9.42 13.23 14.58
CA ASN A 45 -10.54 13.80 15.31
C ASN A 45 -11.64 12.74 15.43
N GLN A 46 -11.54 11.89 16.45
CA GLN A 46 -12.54 10.89 16.78
C GLN A 46 -12.72 10.80 18.29
N GLU A 47 -13.91 10.42 18.73
CA GLU A 47 -14.16 10.12 20.14
C GLU A 47 -13.58 8.74 20.50
N GLY A 48 -13.04 8.63 21.71
CA GLY A 48 -12.49 7.37 22.24
C GLY A 48 -11.06 7.08 21.78
N ASP A 49 -10.71 5.79 21.82
CA ASP A 49 -9.37 5.32 21.47
C ASP A 49 -9.05 5.57 19.99
N ARG A 50 -7.80 5.92 19.70
CA ARG A 50 -7.31 6.03 18.32
C ARG A 50 -7.21 4.65 17.69
N LEU A 51 -7.92 4.46 16.58
CA LEU A 51 -7.92 3.22 15.81
C LEU A 51 -7.09 3.38 14.54
N PHE A 52 -6.47 2.29 14.11
CA PHE A 52 -5.81 2.18 12.82
C PHE A 52 -6.54 1.17 11.96
N HIS A 53 -6.88 1.56 10.74
CA HIS A 53 -7.57 0.69 9.80
C HIS A 53 -6.65 0.39 8.61
N ASN A 54 -6.61 -0.86 8.20
CA ASN A 54 -6.04 -1.28 6.92
C ASN A 54 -7.17 -1.81 6.04
N ALA A 55 -7.42 -1.12 4.93
CA ALA A 55 -8.44 -1.47 3.96
C ALA A 55 -7.81 -2.10 2.72
N GLU A 56 -8.16 -3.35 2.44
CA GLU A 56 -7.91 -3.99 1.15
C GLU A 56 -9.09 -3.70 0.22
N VAL A 57 -8.78 -3.08 -0.91
CA VAL A 57 -9.72 -2.72 -1.97
C VAL A 57 -9.37 -3.53 -3.20
N GLY A 58 -10.34 -4.25 -3.74
CA GLY A 58 -10.18 -4.97 -5.00
C GLY A 58 -10.85 -4.24 -6.17
N PRO A 59 -10.52 -4.61 -7.41
CA PRO A 59 -11.22 -4.08 -8.57
C PRO A 59 -12.68 -4.57 -8.59
N ALA A 60 -13.58 -3.73 -9.10
CA ALA A 60 -14.94 -4.17 -9.40
C ALA A 60 -14.91 -5.24 -10.50
N SER A 61 -15.58 -6.36 -10.28
CA SER A 61 -15.58 -7.51 -11.21
C SER A 61 -16.98 -8.08 -11.37
N GLY A 62 -17.20 -8.84 -12.45
CA GLY A 62 -18.48 -9.52 -12.70
C GLY A 62 -19.67 -8.58 -12.87
N GLY A 63 -19.45 -7.34 -13.34
CA GLY A 63 -20.51 -6.33 -13.47
C GLY A 63 -20.90 -5.64 -12.15
N ALA A 64 -20.14 -5.85 -11.08
CA ALA A 64 -20.28 -5.06 -9.86
C ALA A 64 -20.05 -3.57 -10.14
N LYS A 65 -20.78 -2.72 -9.41
CA LYS A 65 -20.65 -1.26 -9.51
C LYS A 65 -19.89 -0.65 -8.33
N GLU A 66 -19.27 -1.48 -7.51
CA GLU A 66 -18.52 -1.07 -6.33
C GLU A 66 -17.31 -1.98 -6.17
N SER A 67 -16.24 -1.45 -5.59
CA SER A 67 -15.09 -2.24 -5.18
C SER A 67 -15.43 -3.15 -3.99
N PRO A 68 -15.04 -4.44 -4.04
CA PRO A 68 -15.03 -5.27 -2.84
C PRO A 68 -14.00 -4.72 -1.84
N LEU A 69 -14.36 -4.78 -0.56
CA LEU A 69 -13.64 -4.11 0.52
C LEU A 69 -13.51 -5.05 1.72
N ASN A 70 -12.30 -5.17 2.27
CA ASN A 70 -12.04 -5.87 3.53
C ASN A 70 -11.19 -4.98 4.46
N ILE A 71 -11.72 -4.66 5.63
CA ILE A 71 -11.06 -3.76 6.57
C ILE A 71 -10.69 -4.49 7.85
N LEU A 72 -9.39 -4.46 8.17
CA LEU A 72 -8.87 -4.83 9.48
C LEU A 72 -8.71 -3.58 10.32
N THR A 73 -9.12 -3.63 11.58
CA THR A 73 -8.94 -2.53 12.53
C THR A 73 -8.04 -3.01 13.66
N ALA A 74 -7.02 -2.22 13.98
CA ALA A 74 -6.14 -2.38 15.11
C ALA A 74 -6.48 -1.33 16.18
N SER A 75 -6.67 -1.82 17.40
CA SER A 75 -6.83 -1.05 18.62
C SER A 75 -5.47 -0.59 19.14
N PRO A 76 -5.42 0.31 20.15
CA PRO A 76 -4.17 0.62 20.83
C PRO A 76 -3.45 -0.65 21.29
N HIS A 77 -2.13 -0.69 21.12
CA HIS A 77 -1.25 -1.84 21.40
C HIS A 77 -1.34 -3.02 20.41
N GLU A 78 -2.23 -2.96 19.42
CA GLU A 78 -2.23 -3.88 18.29
C GLU A 78 -1.42 -3.29 17.13
N HIS A 79 -0.90 -4.16 16.26
CA HIS A 79 -0.14 -3.75 15.08
C HIS A 79 -0.56 -4.56 13.86
N MET A 80 -0.33 -4.00 12.68
CA MET A 80 -0.61 -4.63 11.40
C MET A 80 0.58 -4.46 10.48
N PHE A 81 0.87 -5.50 9.69
CA PHE A 81 1.82 -5.42 8.60
C PHE A 81 1.12 -5.84 7.32
N HIS A 82 1.24 -4.99 6.30
CA HIS A 82 0.67 -5.25 4.98
C HIS A 82 1.68 -4.83 3.92
N ALA A 83 1.82 -5.65 2.89
CA ALA A 83 2.72 -5.41 1.78
C ALA A 83 1.89 -5.21 0.49
N ASN A 84 2.13 -5.96 -0.58
CA ASN A 84 1.43 -5.73 -1.85
C ASN A 84 0.48 -6.87 -2.25
N LYS A 85 0.43 -7.94 -1.45
CA LYS A 85 -0.50 -9.05 -1.64
C LYS A 85 -1.73 -8.91 -0.77
N TYR A 86 -2.88 -9.36 -1.28
CA TYR A 86 -4.09 -9.47 -0.47
C TYR A 86 -3.91 -10.54 0.60
N LEU A 87 -4.26 -10.20 1.84
CA LEU A 87 -4.23 -11.12 2.97
C LEU A 87 -5.63 -11.58 3.35
N ARG A 88 -6.66 -10.78 3.07
CA ARG A 88 -8.03 -11.00 3.56
C ARG A 88 -9.06 -10.99 2.44
N LEU A 89 -8.87 -10.19 1.41
CA LEU A 89 -9.76 -10.10 0.27
C LEU A 89 -9.54 -11.28 -0.68
N GLN A 90 -10.59 -12.07 -0.91
CA GLN A 90 -10.55 -13.26 -1.78
C GLN A 90 -10.93 -12.88 -3.21
N VAL A 91 -10.02 -12.18 -3.90
CA VAL A 91 -10.18 -11.77 -5.31
C VAL A 91 -9.00 -12.30 -6.14
N PRO A 92 -9.15 -12.44 -7.47
CA PRO A 92 -8.02 -12.76 -8.33
C PRO A 92 -6.87 -11.77 -8.12
N GLN A 93 -5.65 -12.28 -8.03
CA GLN A 93 -4.46 -11.49 -7.74
C GLN A 93 -3.40 -11.69 -8.83
N HIS A 94 -2.60 -10.65 -9.07
CA HIS A 94 -1.40 -10.76 -9.87
C HIS A 94 -0.36 -11.71 -9.26
N ASP A 95 0.21 -12.57 -10.09
CA ASP A 95 1.31 -13.47 -9.73
C ASP A 95 2.69 -12.79 -9.87
N GLY A 96 3.76 -13.54 -9.55
CA GLY A 96 5.14 -13.14 -9.79
C GLY A 96 5.77 -12.35 -8.65
N ASN A 97 6.67 -11.41 -9.00
CA ASN A 97 7.53 -10.73 -8.03
C ASN A 97 6.78 -9.90 -7.00
N ILE A 98 5.57 -9.42 -7.32
CA ILE A 98 4.76 -8.66 -6.37
C ILE A 98 4.31 -9.52 -5.18
N VAL A 99 3.93 -10.78 -5.44
CA VAL A 99 3.53 -11.75 -4.41
C VAL A 99 4.75 -12.25 -3.65
N SER A 100 5.80 -12.68 -4.35
CA SER A 100 7.00 -13.21 -3.70
C SER A 100 7.71 -12.17 -2.83
N SER A 101 7.78 -10.91 -3.30
CA SER A 101 8.28 -9.78 -2.51
C SER A 101 7.42 -9.54 -1.27
N SER A 102 6.09 -9.60 -1.42
CA SER A 102 5.18 -9.40 -0.30
C SER A 102 5.37 -10.48 0.77
N ASP A 103 5.47 -11.74 0.36
CA ASP A 103 5.67 -12.87 1.27
C ASP A 103 7.02 -12.80 1.99
N ARG A 104 8.08 -12.40 1.28
CA ARG A 104 9.42 -12.26 1.89
C ARG A 104 9.50 -11.10 2.87
N ARG A 105 8.89 -9.95 2.56
CA ARG A 105 8.81 -8.82 3.50
C ARG A 105 7.96 -9.17 4.72
N GLN A 106 6.87 -9.92 4.55
CA GLN A 106 6.08 -10.39 5.68
C GLN A 106 6.89 -11.38 6.54
N ALA A 107 7.60 -12.33 5.93
CA ALA A 107 8.49 -13.24 6.66
C ALA A 107 9.63 -12.50 7.37
N ALA A 108 10.17 -11.42 6.78
CA ALA A 108 11.13 -10.55 7.44
C ALA A 108 10.52 -9.87 8.66
N PHE A 109 9.36 -9.21 8.49
CA PHE A 109 8.62 -8.57 9.59
C PHE A 109 8.38 -9.52 10.77
N MET A 110 7.97 -10.77 10.51
CA MET A 110 7.72 -11.78 11.56
C MET A 110 8.97 -12.19 12.35
N ARG A 111 10.19 -11.85 11.89
CA ARG A 111 11.45 -12.12 12.59
C ARG A 111 11.98 -10.91 13.36
N LEU A 112 11.37 -9.74 13.16
CA LEU A 112 11.77 -8.49 13.79
C LEU A 112 11.03 -8.29 15.13
N PRO A 113 11.51 -7.38 15.99
CA PRO A 113 10.78 -7.01 17.21
C PRO A 113 9.37 -6.51 16.88
N GLU A 114 8.44 -6.69 17.81
CA GLU A 114 7.14 -6.04 17.68
C GLU A 114 7.30 -4.50 17.74
N PRO A 115 6.52 -3.74 16.96
CA PRO A 115 6.62 -2.28 16.90
C PRO A 115 6.05 -1.60 18.16
N ARG A 116 6.78 -1.66 19.28
CA ARG A 116 6.34 -1.09 20.57
C ARG A 116 6.94 0.28 20.85
N SER A 117 7.95 0.68 20.08
CA SER A 117 8.64 1.96 20.20
C SER A 117 9.02 2.53 18.84
N ILE A 118 9.42 3.80 18.81
CA ILE A 118 9.96 4.43 17.59
C ILE A 118 11.24 3.71 17.14
N GLN A 119 12.07 3.24 18.09
CA GLN A 119 13.28 2.49 17.78
C GLN A 119 12.96 1.14 17.11
N ASP A 120 11.90 0.45 17.56
CA ASP A 120 11.44 -0.78 16.90
C ASP A 120 10.96 -0.46 15.48
N MET A 121 10.24 0.65 15.30
CA MET A 121 9.84 1.11 13.97
C MET A 121 11.07 1.42 13.10
N GLU A 122 12.09 2.11 13.59
CA GLU A 122 13.32 2.37 12.83
C GLU A 122 14.00 1.06 12.38
N ILE A 123 14.05 0.06 13.25
CA ILE A 123 14.59 -1.27 12.91
C ILE A 123 13.75 -1.93 11.81
N ILE A 124 12.42 -1.92 11.94
CA ILE A 124 11.52 -2.57 10.98
C ILE A 124 11.56 -1.85 9.64
N LEU A 125 11.43 -0.52 9.65
CA LEU A 125 11.32 0.30 8.46
C LEU A 125 12.65 0.46 7.75
N GLY A 126 13.77 0.27 8.44
CA GLY A 126 15.11 0.22 7.89
C GLY A 126 15.61 -1.18 7.53
N ASP A 127 14.80 -2.24 7.68
CA ASP A 127 15.28 -3.61 7.48
C ASP A 127 15.71 -3.87 6.02
N GLN A 128 16.97 -4.31 5.90
CA GLN A 128 17.62 -4.72 4.65
C GLN A 128 18.29 -6.10 4.79
N SER A 129 17.77 -6.93 5.69
CA SER A 129 18.27 -8.29 5.93
C SER A 129 18.11 -9.17 4.69
N ASP A 130 16.97 -9.04 4.00
CA ASP A 130 16.73 -9.69 2.71
C ASP A 130 17.34 -8.87 1.56
N LYS A 131 18.33 -9.44 0.85
CA LYS A 131 19.05 -8.73 -0.23
C LYS A 131 18.24 -8.56 -1.51
N GLU A 132 17.21 -9.36 -1.70
CA GLU A 132 16.40 -9.34 -2.92
C GLU A 132 15.08 -8.61 -2.69
N PHE A 133 14.44 -8.83 -1.54
CA PHE A 133 13.12 -8.29 -1.19
C PHE A 133 13.08 -7.73 0.25
N SER A 134 14.01 -6.82 0.57
CA SER A 134 14.03 -6.05 1.82
C SER A 134 12.75 -5.24 2.07
N ILE A 135 12.47 -4.92 3.34
CA ILE A 135 11.40 -3.98 3.71
C ILE A 135 11.79 -2.56 3.25
N PHE A 136 13.02 -2.12 3.58
CA PHE A 136 13.58 -0.89 3.02
C PHE A 136 14.23 -1.19 1.67
N ARG A 137 13.63 -0.73 0.59
CA ARG A 137 14.06 -1.04 -0.79
C ARG A 137 15.18 -0.11 -1.22
N GLU A 138 16.42 -0.58 -1.10
CA GLU A 138 17.62 0.15 -1.52
C GLU A 138 18.72 -0.78 -2.09
N SER A 139 18.35 -1.89 -2.75
CA SER A 139 19.32 -2.90 -3.22
C SER A 139 20.14 -2.48 -4.46
N GLY A 140 20.65 -1.24 -4.50
CA GLY A 140 21.50 -0.70 -5.57
C GLY A 140 20.76 -0.39 -6.88
N ASP A 141 21.48 0.10 -7.88
CA ASP A 141 20.92 0.71 -9.11
C ASP A 141 20.10 -0.25 -10.00
N ASN A 142 20.26 -1.56 -9.79
CA ASN A 142 19.54 -2.57 -10.55
C ASN A 142 18.15 -2.89 -9.97
N ASP A 143 17.84 -2.39 -8.77
CA ASP A 143 16.51 -2.52 -8.18
C ASP A 143 15.59 -1.43 -8.74
N TYR A 144 14.60 -1.85 -9.52
CA TYR A 144 13.66 -0.94 -10.17
C TYR A 144 12.55 -0.45 -9.23
N VAL A 145 12.50 -0.93 -7.97
CA VAL A 145 11.58 -0.44 -6.93
C VAL A 145 12.40 0.05 -5.75
N LYS A 146 12.15 1.29 -5.30
CA LYS A 146 12.89 1.94 -4.20
C LYS A 146 11.96 2.51 -3.14
N THR A 147 12.40 2.52 -1.89
CA THR A 147 11.69 3.22 -0.82
C THR A 147 12.02 4.71 -0.94
N VAL A 148 11.03 5.52 -1.31
CA VAL A 148 11.22 6.96 -1.54
C VAL A 148 10.98 7.77 -0.26
N ALA A 149 10.09 7.30 0.61
CA ALA A 149 9.73 7.98 1.84
C ALA A 149 9.30 6.96 2.91
N VAL A 150 9.48 7.36 4.16
CA VAL A 150 9.03 6.62 5.34
C VAL A 150 8.34 7.62 6.26
N ASP A 151 7.16 7.27 6.77
CA ASP A 151 6.47 8.02 7.79
C ASP A 151 6.30 7.11 9.03
N PRO A 152 6.69 7.56 10.24
CA PRO A 152 6.48 6.78 11.47
C PRO A 152 5.01 6.41 11.73
N LEU A 153 4.06 7.14 11.15
CA LEU A 153 2.64 6.82 11.18
C LEU A 153 2.20 5.87 10.05
N SER A 154 3.01 5.69 9.00
CA SER A 154 2.73 4.79 7.88
C SER A 154 3.95 4.53 6.96
N VAL A 155 4.19 3.29 6.56
CA VAL A 155 5.18 2.99 5.51
C VAL A 155 4.52 3.14 4.15
N LEU A 156 4.90 4.18 3.40
CA LEU A 156 4.52 4.31 2.00
C LEU A 156 5.63 3.72 1.13
N ILE A 157 5.53 2.44 0.79
CA ILE A 157 6.35 1.86 -0.30
C ILE A 157 5.71 2.27 -1.62
N LEU A 158 6.24 3.33 -2.24
CA LEU A 158 5.85 3.71 -3.59
C LEU A 158 6.47 2.72 -4.59
N TRP A 159 5.62 2.05 -5.37
CA TRP A 159 6.04 1.53 -6.67
C TRP A 159 6.27 2.75 -7.58
N VAL A 160 7.50 3.23 -7.64
CA VAL A 160 7.94 4.04 -8.77
C VAL A 160 8.27 3.07 -9.88
N GLU A 161 7.29 2.73 -10.72
CA GLU A 161 7.62 2.13 -11.99
C GLU A 161 8.47 3.16 -12.75
N ALA A 162 9.72 2.80 -13.07
CA ALA A 162 10.60 3.59 -13.92
C ALA A 162 10.06 3.63 -15.37
N SER A 163 8.84 4.15 -15.57
CA SER A 163 8.31 4.49 -16.90
C SER A 163 9.14 5.58 -17.59
N LEU A 164 10.08 6.23 -16.88
CA LEU A 164 11.04 7.16 -17.47
C LEU A 164 12.06 6.48 -18.41
N LYS A 165 12.23 5.15 -18.38
CA LYS A 165 13.14 4.47 -19.34
C LYS A 165 12.50 4.13 -20.69
N GLN A 166 11.18 4.18 -20.84
CA GLN A 166 10.55 4.00 -22.16
C GLN A 166 10.44 5.30 -22.96
N GLU A 167 10.36 6.46 -22.31
CA GLU A 167 10.30 7.75 -23.03
C GLU A 167 11.65 8.19 -23.62
N LEU A 168 12.77 7.73 -23.07
CA LEU A 168 14.11 8.06 -23.60
C LEU A 168 14.51 7.26 -24.85
N HIS A 169 13.89 6.12 -25.15
CA HIS A 169 14.16 5.37 -26.38
C HIS A 169 13.27 5.74 -27.57
N ILE A 170 12.18 6.49 -27.33
CA ILE A 170 11.31 6.99 -28.40
C ILE A 170 11.86 8.29 -29.01
N LEU A 171 12.72 9.02 -28.30
CA LEU A 171 13.32 10.26 -28.77
C LEU A 171 14.64 10.08 -29.56
N ASP A 172 15.21 8.89 -29.57
CA ASP A 172 16.50 8.59 -30.24
C ASP A 172 16.37 7.88 -31.60
N SER A 173 15.13 7.76 -32.12
CA SER A 173 14.84 7.15 -33.43
C SER A 173 14.27 8.12 -34.47
N SER A 174 14.43 9.42 -34.23
CA SER A 174 14.07 10.47 -35.18
C SER A 174 15.20 11.48 -35.38
N VAL A 175 16.31 11.02 -35.97
CA VAL A 175 17.22 11.78 -36.85
C VAL A 175 17.75 10.86 -37.93
#